data_AF-A0A5D6Y4L8-F1
#
_entry.id   AF-A0A5D6Y4L8-F1
#
_cell.length_a   1.000
_cell.length_b   1.000
_cell.length_c   1.000
_cell.angle_alpha   90.00
_cell.angle_beta   90.00
_cell.angle_gamma   90.00
#
_symmetry.space_group_name_H-M   'P 1'
#
loop_
_entity.id
_entity.type
_entity.pdbx_description
1 polymer ?
#
loop_
_entity_poly.entity_id
_entity_poly.type
_entity_poly.pdbx_seq_one_letter_code
_entity_poly.pdbx_strand_id
1 'polypeptide(L)'
;MELRTASRLYKGAVAARRLAYERLEERTQGDYTSSLRRFTVFCEKEGCPNPLEQRFIELPSVLAAYIHQLAGSNSSQWSAEKIRAALPWYYSRPDMIIGGHPHDKWVIETHSDRRQVTRGNPA
;
A
#
# COMPACT_ATOMS: atom_id res chain seq x y z
N MET A 1 2.06 13.95 -10.29
CA MET A 1 2.92 15.13 -10.06
C MET A 1 4.00 14.72 -9.08
N GLU A 2 5.27 14.66 -9.50
CA GLU A 2 6.38 14.28 -8.62
C GLU A 2 6.72 15.43 -7.67
N LEU A 3 6.62 15.19 -6.36
CA LEU A 3 7.09 16.15 -5.36
C LEU A 3 8.62 16.18 -5.41
N ARG A 4 9.19 17.34 -5.76
CA ARG A 4 10.66 17.51 -5.74
C ARG A 4 11.17 17.18 -4.35
N THR A 5 12.15 16.28 -4.25
CA THR A 5 12.76 15.83 -2.98
C THR A 5 13.36 16.98 -2.17
N ALA A 6 13.81 18.04 -2.84
CA ALA A 6 14.30 19.26 -2.20
C ALA A 6 13.20 20.15 -1.60
N SER A 7 11.94 19.96 -1.98
CA SER A 7 10.82 20.82 -1.55
C SER A 7 10.54 20.69 -0.06
N ARG A 8 10.13 21.81 0.56
CA ARG A 8 9.71 21.84 1.97
C ARG A 8 8.53 20.88 2.23
N LEU A 9 7.61 20.75 1.27
CA LEU A 9 6.46 19.85 1.36
C LEU A 9 6.90 18.38 1.42
N TYR A 10 7.83 17.96 0.55
CA TYR A 10 8.38 16.61 0.57
C TYR A 10 9.04 16.30 1.91
N LYS A 11 9.92 17.20 2.40
CA LYS A 11 10.61 17.03 3.69
C LYS A 11 9.62 16.95 4.85
N GLY A 12 8.58 17.79 4.84
CA GLY A 12 7.49 17.75 5.83
C GLY A 12 6.72 16.43 5.81
N ALA A 13 6.40 15.90 4.63
CA ALA A 13 5.71 14.62 4.49
C ALA A 13 6.56 13.44 5.00
N VAL A 14 7.85 13.42 4.69
CA VAL A 14 8.79 12.40 5.22
C VAL A 14 8.84 12.44 6.75
N ALA A 15 8.99 13.64 7.33
CA ALA A 15 9.02 13.82 8.78
C ALA A 15 7.72 13.40 9.47
N ALA A 16 6.57 13.79 8.90
CA ALA A 16 5.25 13.43 9.42
C ALA A 16 5.03 11.90 9.43
N ARG A 17 5.41 11.21 8.35
CA ARG A 17 5.29 9.75 8.26
C ARG A 17 6.20 9.02 9.24
N ARG A 18 7.43 9.52 9.42
CA ARG A 18 8.35 9.00 10.45
C ARG A 18 7.77 9.14 11.85
N LEU A 19 7.25 10.32 12.20
CA LEU A 19 6.58 10.54 13.48
C LEU A 19 5.36 9.65 13.67
N ALA A 20 4.55 9.45 12.63
CA ALA A 20 3.39 8.56 12.68
C ALA A 20 3.81 7.11 12.93
N TYR A 21 4.91 6.66 12.30
CA TYR A 21 5.47 5.32 12.54
C TYR A 21 5.97 5.18 13.98
N GLU A 22 6.76 6.13 14.48
CA GLU A 22 7.34 6.11 15.84
C GLU A 22 6.28 6.17 16.94
N ARG A 23 5.14 6.82 16.69
CA ARG A 23 4.04 6.98 17.66
C ARG A 23 3.03 5.85 17.65
N LEU A 24 3.09 4.95 16.67
CA LEU A 24 2.12 3.86 16.59
C LEU A 24 2.45 2.83 17.67
N GLU A 25 1.47 2.55 18.54
CA GLU A 25 1.64 1.55 19.61
C GLU A 25 2.08 0.19 19.06
N GLU A 26 2.99 -0.49 19.77
CA GLU A 26 3.53 -1.80 19.37
C GLU A 26 2.41 -2.83 19.14
N ARG A 27 1.38 -2.82 20.00
CA ARG A 27 0.19 -3.66 19.83
C ARG A 27 -0.50 -3.41 18.49
N THR A 28 -0.65 -2.14 18.12
CA THR A 28 -1.28 -1.75 16.85
C THR A 28 -0.42 -2.14 15.65
N GLN A 29 0.92 -2.03 15.77
CA GLN A 29 1.85 -2.55 14.76
C GLN A 29 1.70 -4.07 14.57
N GLY A 30 1.55 -4.83 15.67
CA GLY A 30 1.31 -6.27 15.64
C GLY A 30 -0.03 -6.64 14.98
N ASP A 31 -1.08 -5.87 15.27
CA ASP A 31 -2.40 -6.00 14.64
C ASP A 31 -2.35 -5.73 13.13
N TYR A 32 -1.67 -4.67 12.70
CA TYR A 32 -1.49 -4.34 11.28
C TYR A 32 -0.67 -5.40 10.56
N THR A 33 0.44 -5.85 11.15
CA THR A 33 1.28 -6.91 10.59
C THR A 33 0.48 -8.20 10.40
N SER A 34 -0.33 -8.58 11.39
CA SER A 34 -1.20 -9.75 11.32
C SER A 34 -2.27 -9.61 10.24
N SER A 35 -2.86 -8.41 10.11
CA SER A 35 -3.85 -8.11 9.07
C SER A 35 -3.23 -8.21 7.67
N LEU A 36 -2.03 -7.66 7.47
CA LEU A 36 -1.32 -7.71 6.20
C LEU A 36 -0.95 -9.14 5.83
N ARG A 37 -0.49 -9.96 6.77
CA ARG A 37 -0.19 -11.37 6.53
C ARG A 37 -1.41 -12.13 6.00
N ARG A 38 -2.59 -11.91 6.57
CA ARG A 38 -3.83 -12.55 6.09
C ARG A 38 -4.22 -12.06 4.70
N PHE A 39 -4.00 -10.79 4.41
CA PHE A 39 -4.24 -10.23 3.08
C PHE A 39 -3.26 -10.79 2.03
N THR A 40 -1.97 -10.95 2.37
CA THR A 40 -1.00 -11.62 1.49
C THR A 40 -1.41 -13.05 1.15
N VAL A 41 -1.85 -13.84 2.14
CA VAL A 41 -2.37 -15.20 1.91
C VAL A 41 -3.59 -15.19 0.99
N PHE A 42 -4.47 -14.20 1.12
CA PHE A 42 -5.59 -14.01 0.20
C PHE A 42 -5.10 -13.71 -1.22
N CYS A 43 -4.16 -12.77 -1.39
CA CYS A 43 -3.59 -12.44 -2.69
C CYS A 43 -2.97 -13.69 -3.36
N GLU A 44 -2.14 -14.44 -2.65
CA GLU A 44 -1.51 -15.66 -3.16
C GLU A 44 -2.54 -16.70 -3.62
N LYS A 45 -3.61 -16.88 -2.84
CA LYS A 45 -4.70 -17.80 -3.19
C LYS A 45 -5.42 -17.39 -4.47
N GLU A 46 -5.62 -16.09 -4.68
CA GLU A 46 -6.27 -15.53 -5.87
C GLU A 46 -5.29 -15.32 -7.05
N GLY A 47 -4.04 -15.82 -6.94
CA GLY A 47 -3.02 -15.70 -7.99
C GLY A 47 -2.45 -14.29 -8.18
N CYS A 48 -2.66 -13.41 -7.20
CA CYS A 48 -2.13 -12.05 -7.19
C CYS A 48 -0.73 -12.00 -6.57
N PRO A 49 0.14 -11.06 -6.98
CA PRO A 49 1.45 -10.87 -6.34
C PRO A 49 1.33 -10.57 -4.84
N ASN A 50 2.35 -10.95 -4.06
CA ASN A 50 2.43 -10.56 -2.66
C ASN A 50 2.55 -9.03 -2.56
N PRO A 51 1.56 -8.32 -1.98
CA PRO A 51 1.56 -6.86 -1.95
C PRO A 51 2.70 -6.27 -1.12
N LEU A 52 3.31 -7.04 -0.21
CA LEU A 52 4.42 -6.59 0.62
C LEU A 52 5.76 -6.63 -0.12
N GLU A 53 5.86 -7.45 -1.17
CA GLU A 53 7.05 -7.62 -2.01
C GLU A 53 6.93 -6.86 -3.33
N GLN A 54 5.75 -6.92 -3.95
CA GLN A 54 5.47 -6.33 -5.26
C GLN A 54 4.14 -5.59 -5.24
N ARG A 55 4.20 -4.28 -5.52
CA ARG A 55 3.00 -3.49 -5.80
C ARG A 55 2.55 -3.68 -7.25
N PHE A 56 1.25 -3.73 -7.47
CA PHE A 56 0.63 -3.94 -8.78
C PHE A 56 -0.61 -3.05 -8.94
N ILE A 57 -1.01 -2.77 -10.19
CA ILE A 57 -2.03 -1.75 -10.51
C ILE A 57 -3.43 -2.15 -10.01
N GLU A 58 -3.71 -3.46 -9.94
CA GLU A 58 -4.97 -4.01 -9.46
C GLU A 58 -5.06 -4.09 -7.93
N LEU A 59 -4.02 -3.70 -7.19
CA LEU A 59 -3.99 -3.80 -5.72
C LEU A 59 -5.20 -3.14 -5.05
N PRO A 60 -5.69 -1.95 -5.46
CA PRO A 60 -6.91 -1.38 -4.91
C PRO A 60 -8.16 -2.26 -5.13
N SER A 61 -8.27 -2.88 -6.31
CA SER A 61 -9.38 -3.78 -6.65
C SER A 61 -9.30 -5.08 -5.83
N VAL A 62 -8.10 -5.64 -5.67
CA VAL A 62 -7.87 -6.84 -4.84
C VAL A 62 -8.16 -6.55 -3.37
N LEU A 63 -7.75 -5.38 -2.86
CA LEU A 63 -8.10 -4.93 -1.52
C LEU A 63 -9.61 -4.78 -1.35
N ALA A 64 -10.31 -4.21 -2.34
CA ALA A 64 -11.77 -4.08 -2.29
C ALA A 64 -12.47 -5.44 -2.26
N ALA A 65 -12.01 -6.40 -3.06
CA ALA A 65 -12.51 -7.78 -3.04
C ALA A 65 -12.27 -8.45 -1.68
N TYR A 66 -11.08 -8.28 -1.10
CA TYR A 66 -10.78 -8.81 0.23
C TYR A 66 -11.66 -8.20 1.32
N ILE A 67 -11.87 -6.88 1.30
CA ILE A 67 -12.76 -6.18 2.21
C ILE A 67 -14.20 -6.68 2.07
N HIS A 68 -14.67 -6.91 0.84
CA HIS A 68 -15.99 -7.46 0.58
C HIS A 68 -16.14 -8.88 1.19
N GLN A 69 -15.14 -9.73 1.01
CA GLN A 69 -15.11 -11.05 1.65
C GLN A 69 -15.10 -10.95 3.18
N LEU A 70 -14.31 -10.04 3.75
CA LEU A 70 -14.30 -9.81 5.20
C LEU A 70 -15.67 -9.37 5.73
N ALA A 71 -16.41 -8.55 4.98
CA ALA A 71 -17.75 -8.13 5.34
C ALA A 71 -18.77 -9.28 5.29
N GLY A 72 -18.59 -10.25 4.40
CA GLY A 72 -19.43 -11.46 4.34
C GLY A 72 -19.13 -12.48 5.45
N SER A 73 -17.88 -12.53 5.93
CA SER A 73 -17.42 -13.56 6.89
C SER A 73 -17.31 -13.08 8.34
N ASN A 74 -17.38 -11.76 8.60
CA ASN A 74 -17.26 -11.21 9.95
C ASN A 74 -18.49 -10.39 10.31
N SER A 75 -18.95 -10.54 11.56
CA SER A 75 -20.00 -9.68 12.13
C SER A 75 -19.52 -8.25 12.42
N SER A 76 -18.19 -8.05 12.48
CA SER A 76 -17.57 -6.75 12.77
C SER A 76 -16.82 -6.20 11.56
N GLN A 77 -16.98 -4.89 11.31
CA GLN A 77 -16.22 -4.15 10.31
C GLN A 77 -14.75 -3.95 10.69
N TRP A 78 -14.37 -4.26 11.94
CA TRP A 78 -13.04 -3.98 12.46
C TRP A 78 -11.92 -4.65 11.64
N SER A 79 -12.14 -5.86 11.13
CA SER A 79 -11.17 -6.54 10.26
C SER A 79 -10.94 -5.78 8.94
N ALA A 80 -11.99 -5.19 8.37
CA ALA A 80 -11.90 -4.38 7.16
C ALA A 80 -11.21 -3.04 7.42
N GLU A 81 -11.53 -2.39 8.54
CA GLU A 81 -10.85 -1.14 8.94
C GLU A 81 -9.36 -1.36 9.22
N LYS A 82 -8.99 -2.49 9.86
CA LYS A 82 -7.59 -2.84 10.09
C LYS A 82 -6.81 -2.92 8.78
N ILE A 83 -7.30 -3.63 7.76
CA ILE A 83 -6.56 -3.73 6.50
C ILE A 83 -6.52 -2.41 5.73
N ARG A 84 -7.61 -1.60 5.80
CA ARG A 84 -7.63 -0.24 5.23
C ARG A 84 -6.56 0.66 5.83
N ALA A 85 -6.28 0.53 7.14
CA ALA A 85 -5.25 1.32 7.81
C ALA A 85 -3.85 0.71 7.68
N ALA A 86 -3.74 -0.62 7.72
CA ALA A 86 -2.46 -1.34 7.72
C ALA A 86 -1.71 -1.20 6.40
N LEU A 87 -2.41 -1.21 5.26
CA LEU A 87 -1.76 -1.16 3.94
C LEU A 87 -1.08 0.21 3.67
N PRO A 88 -1.76 1.36 3.86
CA PRO A 88 -1.10 2.67 3.80
C PRO A 88 0.00 2.81 4.86
N TRP A 89 -0.21 2.29 6.07
CA TRP A 89 0.81 2.31 7.12
C TRP A 89 2.11 1.62 6.65
N TYR A 90 2.01 0.39 6.11
CA TYR A 90 3.16 -0.36 5.59
C TYR A 90 3.94 0.42 4.53
N TYR A 91 3.22 1.06 3.60
CA TYR A 91 3.82 1.85 2.53
C TYR A 91 4.31 3.24 2.98
N SER A 92 3.92 3.68 4.17
CA SER A 92 4.39 4.92 4.79
C SER A 92 5.58 4.71 5.74
N ARG A 93 6.11 3.49 5.86
CA ARG A 93 7.27 3.24 6.71
C ARG A 93 8.52 3.96 6.17
N PRO A 94 9.43 4.44 7.05
CA PRO A 94 10.59 5.23 6.63
C PRO A 94 11.48 4.54 5.57
N ASP A 95 11.66 3.22 5.68
CA ASP A 95 12.40 2.37 4.75
C ASP A 95 11.78 2.30 3.35
N MET A 96 10.44 2.43 3.26
CA MET A 96 9.72 2.44 1.98
C MET A 96 9.77 3.81 1.29
N ILE A 97 10.08 4.88 2.03
CA ILE A 97 10.05 6.26 1.54
C ILE A 97 11.43 6.72 1.08
N ILE A 98 12.48 6.37 1.82
CA ILE A 98 13.85 6.79 1.53
C ILE A 98 14.37 5.97 0.35
N GLY A 99 14.51 6.62 -0.82
CA GLY A 99 14.91 5.98 -2.08
C GLY A 99 13.73 5.73 -3.05
N GLY A 100 12.49 5.78 -2.53
CA GLY A 100 11.27 5.40 -3.23
C GLY A 100 11.25 3.89 -3.51
N HIS A 101 10.14 3.22 -3.24
CA HIS A 101 10.02 1.84 -3.73
C HIS A 101 10.19 1.87 -5.26
N PRO A 102 10.97 0.96 -5.89
CA PRO A 102 11.14 0.97 -7.34
C PRO A 102 9.81 0.97 -8.11
N HIS A 103 8.78 0.37 -7.48
CA HIS A 103 7.41 0.25 -7.98
C HIS A 103 6.49 1.43 -7.61
N ASP A 104 6.97 2.46 -6.91
CA ASP A 104 6.22 3.70 -6.61
C ASP A 104 6.29 4.74 -7.72
N LYS A 105 7.07 4.49 -8.78
CA LYS A 105 7.20 5.42 -9.90
C LYS A 105 6.08 5.15 -10.92
N TRP A 106 5.38 6.21 -11.30
CA TRP A 106 4.55 6.18 -12.51
C TRP A 106 5.44 6.08 -13.75
N VAL A 107 5.32 4.97 -14.46
CA VAL A 107 5.93 4.71 -15.76
C VAL A 107 4.83 4.69 -16.82
N ILE A 108 4.88 5.63 -17.74
CA ILE A 108 4.01 5.58 -18.93
C ILE A 108 4.76 4.76 -19.98
N GLU A 109 4.32 3.52 -20.20
CA GLU A 109 4.82 2.70 -21.29
C GLU A 109 4.05 3.06 -22.56
N THR A 110 4.79 3.42 -23.61
CA THR A 110 4.20 3.60 -24.95
C THR A 110 4.44 2.32 -25.73
N HIS A 111 3.36 1.60 -26.01
CA HIS A 111 3.39 0.41 -26.84
C HIS A 111 3.62 0.77 -28.32
N SER A 112 4.01 -0.22 -29.12
CA SER A 112 4.28 -0.06 -30.56
C SER A 112 3.06 0.42 -31.38
N ASP A 113 1.86 0.22 -30.86
CA ASP A 113 0.57 0.72 -31.38
C ASP A 113 0.26 2.16 -30.94
N ARG A 114 1.20 2.85 -30.28
CA ARG A 114 1.06 4.17 -29.64
C ARG A 114 0.08 4.21 -28.47
N ARG A 115 -0.40 3.05 -28.00
CA ARG A 115 -1.19 2.99 -26.77
C ARG A 115 -0.29 3.32 -25.59
N GLN A 116 -0.72 4.29 -24.80
CA GLN A 116 -0.08 4.60 -23.54
C GLN A 116 -0.72 3.74 -22.45
N VAL A 117 0.09 2.94 -21.78
CA VAL A 117 -0.31 2.20 -20.58
C VAL A 117 0.38 2.87 -19.41
N THR A 118 -0.41 3.46 -18.52
CA THR A 118 0.10 3.97 -17.24
C THR A 118 0.37 2.78 -16.34
N ARG A 119 1.63 2.43 -16.18
CA ARG A 119 2.09 1.58 -15.09
C ARG A 119 2.51 2.46 -13.95
N GLY A 120 2.18 2.10 -12.72
CA GLY A 120 2.51 2.94 -11.57
C GLY A 120 1.41 2.96 -10.56
N ASN A 121 1.79 3.39 -9.37
CA ASN A 121 0.99 3.28 -8.17
C ASN A 121 -0.14 4.33 -8.13
N PRO A 122 -1.43 3.95 -8.12
CA PRO A 122 -2.59 4.84 -8.07
C PRO A 122 -2.83 5.55 -6.73
N ALA A 123 -1.82 5.65 -5.85
CA ALA A 123 -1.92 6.20 -4.50
C ALA A 123 -2.81 7.46 -4.41
#